data_AF-A0A3D1APX2-F1
#
_entry.id   AF-A0A3D1APX2-F1
#
_cell.length_a   1.000
_cell.length_b   1.000
_cell.length_c   1.000
_cell.angle_alpha   90.00
_cell.angle_beta   90.00
_cell.angle_gamma   90.00
#
_symmetry.space_group_name_H-M   'P 1'
#
loop_
_entity.id
_entity.type
_entity.pdbx_description
1 polymer ?
#
loop_
_entity_poly.entity_id
_entity_poly.type
_entity_poly.pdbx_seq_one_letter_code
_entity_poly.pdbx_strand_id
1 'polypeptide(L)' 'MSLRDLARELYRAQQQVERLEKLLLSASPEEELVLQGELQEAQAERQQLQKMLNGRKDTSPLPRKF' A
#
# COMPACT_ATOMS: atom_id res chain seq x y z
N MET A 1 -3.80 -5.17 15.56
CA MET A 1 -4.14 -5.81 14.26
C MET A 1 -3.53 -7.18 14.16
N SER A 2 -4.31 -8.14 13.65
CA SER A 2 -3.81 -9.44 13.21
C SER A 2 -3.02 -9.27 11.90
N LEU A 3 -2.14 -10.21 11.57
CA LEU A 3 -1.43 -10.25 10.29
C LEU A 3 -2.41 -10.21 9.09
N ARG A 4 -3.61 -10.79 9.28
CA ARG A 4 -4.70 -10.80 8.28
C ARG A 4 -5.29 -9.40 8.04
N ASP A 5 -5.45 -8.60 9.09
CA ASP A 5 -5.99 -7.24 8.97
C ASP A 5 -5.01 -6.36 8.20
N LEU A 6 -3.72 -6.46 8.52
CA LEU A 6 -2.67 -5.72 7.84
C LEU A 6 -2.55 -6.09 6.35
N ALA A 7 -2.70 -7.38 6.02
CA ALA A 7 -2.74 -7.83 4.63
C ALA A 7 -3.96 -7.28 3.87
N ARG A 8 -5.11 -7.16 4.55
CA ARG A 8 -6.33 -6.57 3.98
C ARG A 8 -6.19 -5.07 3.75
N GLU A 9 -5.55 -4.36 4.68
CA GLU A 9 -5.25 -2.94 4.54
C GLU A 9 -4.25 -2.69 3.41
N LEU A 10 -3.19 -3.50 3.33
CA LEU A 10 -2.24 -3.42 2.22
C LEU A 10 -2.93 -3.61 0.86
N TYR A 11 -3.87 -4.55 0.78
CA TYR A 11 -4.65 -4.77 -0.43
C TYR A 11 -5.55 -3.56 -0.78
N ARG A 12 -6.15 -2.92 0.22
CA ARG A 12 -6.94 -1.69 0.01
C ARG A 12 -6.07 -0.53 -0.48
N ALA A 13 -4.91 -0.33 0.15
CA ALA A 13 -3.96 0.69 -0.27
C ALA A 13 -3.46 0.43 -1.70
N GLN A 14 -3.21 -0.83 -2.07
CA GLN A 14 -2.89 -1.20 -3.45
C GLN A 14 -4.00 -0.84 -4.44
N GLN A 15 -5.26 -1.19 -4.13
CA GLN A 15 -6.40 -0.83 -4.98
C GLN A 15 -6.58 0.68 -5.13
N GLN A 16 -6.30 1.45 -4.07
CA GLN A 16 -6.37 2.91 -4.12
C GLN A 16 -5.31 3.50 -5.03
N VAL A 17 -4.06 3.02 -4.94
CA VAL A 17 -2.98 3.42 -5.86
C VAL A 17 -3.38 3.10 -7.30
N GLU A 18 -3.81 1.86 -7.60
CA GLU A 18 -4.21 1.49 -8.96
C GLU A 18 -5.37 2.34 -9.50
N ARG A 19 -6.31 2.73 -8.63
CA ARG A 19 -7.43 3.59 -9.02
C ARG A 19 -6.94 5.01 -9.35
N LEU A 20 -6.06 5.56 -8.51
CA LEU A 20 -5.48 6.89 -8.73
C LEU A 20 -4.58 6.92 -9.98
N GLU A 21 -3.81 5.87 -10.24
CA GLU A 21 -3.03 5.72 -11.47
C GLU A 21 -3.93 5.71 -12.71
N LYS A 22 -5.05 4.97 -12.67
CA LYS A 22 -6.02 4.95 -13.77
C LYS A 22 -6.68 6.31 -13.99
N LEU A 23 -7.01 7.02 -12.91
CA LEU A 23 -7.58 8.36 -13.00
C LEU A 23 -6.58 9.35 -13.59
N LEU A 24 -5.31 9.27 -13.17
CA LEU A 24 -4.20 10.08 -13.71
C LEU A 24 -4.05 9.94 -15.23
N LEU A 25 -4.20 8.74 -15.78
CA LEU A 25 -4.10 8.50 -17.23
C LEU A 25 -5.16 9.25 -18.04
N SER A 26 -6.30 9.59 -17.44
CA SER A 26 -7.41 10.30 -18.07
C SER A 26 -7.63 11.71 -17.53
N ALA A 27 -6.80 12.16 -16.59
CA ALA A 27 -6.99 13.41 -15.88
C ALA A 27 -6.60 14.62 -16.72
N SER A 28 -7.28 15.74 -16.49
CA SER A 28 -6.86 17.04 -17.02
C SER A 28 -5.59 17.52 -16.29
N PRO A 29 -4.79 18.43 -16.87
CA PRO A 29 -3.53 18.89 -16.24
C PRO A 29 -3.72 19.49 -14.84
N GLU A 30 -4.87 20.12 -14.60
CA GLU A 30 -5.24 20.69 -13.29
C GLU A 30 -5.57 19.60 -12.26
N GLU A 31 -6.21 18.51 -12.69
CA GLU A 31 -6.56 17.36 -11.87
C GLU A 31 -5.34 16.45 -11.64
N GLU A 32 -4.41 16.42 -12.60
CA GLU A 32 -3.18 15.63 -12.54
C GLU A 32 -2.33 15.99 -11.32
N LEU A 33 -2.20 17.29 -11.02
CA LEU A 33 -1.45 17.77 -9.85
C LEU A 33 -2.07 17.30 -8.53
N VAL A 34 -3.40 17.33 -8.43
CA VAL A 34 -4.13 16.89 -7.23
C VAL A 34 -4.00 15.37 -7.09
N LEU A 35 -4.26 14.63 -8.18
CA LEU A 35 -4.19 13.17 -8.19
C LEU A 35 -2.77 12.65 -7.97
N GLN A 36 -1.73 13.36 -8.43
CA GLN A 36 -0.34 13.02 -8.11
C GLN A 36 -0.06 13.15 -6.60
N GLY A 37 -0.58 14.19 -5.95
CA GLY A 37 -0.48 14.34 -4.49
C GLY A 37 -1.12 13.16 -3.76
N GLU A 38 -2.37 12.84 -4.11
CA GLU A 38 -3.09 11.70 -3.53
C GLU A 38 -2.40 10.36 -3.82
N LEU A 39 -1.85 10.20 -5.03
CA LEU A 39 -1.09 9.01 -5.42
C LEU A 39 0.15 8.84 -4.53
N GLN A 40 0.91 9.92 -4.28
CA GLN A 40 2.09 9.85 -3.44
C GLN A 40 1.75 9.46 -2.00
N GLU A 41 0.67 10.01 -1.45
CA GLU A 41 0.19 9.65 -0.12
C GLU A 41 -0.22 8.17 -0.05
N ALA A 42 -1.02 7.71 -1.01
CA ALA A 42 -1.45 6.31 -1.09
C ALA A 42 -0.27 5.34 -1.27
N GLN A 43 0.75 5.73 -2.05
CA GLN A 43 1.98 4.95 -2.20
C GLN A 43 2.79 4.91 -0.92
N ALA A 44 2.88 6.03 -0.18
CA ALA A 44 3.56 6.08 1.11
C ALA A 44 2.87 5.18 2.14
N GLU A 45 1.54 5.21 2.21
CA GLU A 45 0.74 4.34 3.07
C GLU A 45 0.95 2.86 2.72
N ARG A 46 0.87 2.50 1.43
CA ARG A 46 1.17 1.14 0.96
C ARG A 46 2.56 0.69 1.40
N GLN A 47 3.56 1.57 1.26
CA GLN A 47 4.93 1.25 1.62
C GLN A 47 5.09 1.05 3.14
N GLN A 48 4.43 1.86 3.96
CA GLN A 48 4.42 1.69 5.41
C GLN A 48 3.77 0.37 5.82
N LEU A 49 2.59 0.05 5.27
CA LEU A 49 1.89 -1.22 5.53
C LEU A 49 2.73 -2.43 5.11
N GLN A 50 3.40 -2.34 3.95
CA GLN A 50 4.33 -3.37 3.48
C GLN A 50 5.51 -3.58 4.44
N LYS A 51 6.11 -2.48 4.93
CA LYS A 51 7.21 -2.52 5.92
C LYS A 51 6.74 -3.15 7.23
N MET A 52 5.56 -2.79 7.72
CA MET A 52 4.97 -3.39 8.92
C MET A 52 4.68 -4.89 8.73
N LEU A 53 4.22 -5.30 7.55
CA LEU A 53 3.93 -6.70 7.24
C LEU A 53 5.21 -7.53 7.20
N ASN A 54 6.25 -7.00 6.55
CA ASN A 54 7.55 -7.65 6.48
C ASN A 54 8.22 -7.73 7.85
N GLY A 55 8.26 -6.62 8.61
CA GLY A 55 8.83 -6.61 9.96
C GLY A 55 8.13 -7.56 10.93
N ARG A 56 6.82 -7.80 10.76
CA ARG A 56 6.09 -8.81 11.55
C ARG A 56 6.38 -10.25 11.12
N LYS A 57 6.64 -10.51 9.83
CA LYS A 57 7.08 -11.83 9.35
C LYS A 57 8.42 -12.22 9.99
N ASP A 58 9.34 -11.27 10.13
CA ASP A 58 10.66 -11.51 10.74
C ASP A 58 10.60 -11.77 12.26
N THR A 59 9.59 -11.24 12.96
CA THR A 59 9.38 -11.52 14.40
C THR A 59 8.65 -12.83 14.69
N SER A 60 8.13 -13.52 13.67
CA SER A 60 7.54 -14.85 13.86
C SER A 60 8.68 -15.87 13.94
N PRO A 61 8.89 -16.55 15.08
CA PRO A 61 9.88 -17.62 15.15
C PRO A 61 9.37 -18.75 14.23
N LEU A 62 9.87 -18.80 13.01
CA LEU A 62 9.74 -19.97 12.17
C LEU A 62 10.35 -21.13 12.98
N PRO A 63 9.62 -22.24 13.23
CA PRO A 63 10.25 -23.40 13.82
C PRO A 63 11.31 -23.87 12.81
N ARG A 64 12.59 -23.69 13.16
CA ARG A 64 13.71 -24.34 12.47
C ARG A 64 13.43 -25.84 12.48
N LYS A 65 12.94 -26.37 11.37
CA LYS A 65 13.00 -27.81 11.11
C LYS A 65 14.40 -28.08 10.55
N PHE A 66 15.22 -28.69 11.41
CA PHE A 66 16.42 -29.43 11.03
C PHE A 66 16.04 -30.65 10.20
#